data_AF-A0A1F2M0G6-F1
#
_entry.id   AF-A0A1F2M0G6-F1
#
_cell.length_a   1.000
_cell.length_b   1.000
_cell.length_c   1.000
_cell.angle_alpha   90.00
_cell.angle_beta   90.00
_cell.angle_gamma   90.00
#
_symmetry.space_group_name_H-M   'P 1'
#
loop_
_entity.id
_entity.type
_entity.pdbx_description
1 polymer ?
#
loop_
_entity_poly.entity_id
_entity_poly.type
_entity_poly.pdbx_seq_one_letter_code
_entity_poly.pdbx_strand_id
1 'polypeptide(L)'
;MYLRPDEVARVLEKAGFTMDVVTQKAYGYRRGDNYVYVNREARMGRTALIIHPALKERSNMLAEPASDIKTCDHYEQFPLYLAGDAQQHYGIPHGFSSRMALERFLNGLFGEAQPAMSTN
;
A
#
# COMPACT_ATOMS: atom_id res chain seq x y z
N MET A 1 -3.85 0.41 18.61
CA MET A 1 -2.76 -0.38 18.00
C MET A 1 -2.97 -0.38 16.50
N TYR A 2 -1.91 -0.30 15.68
CA TYR A 2 -2.03 -0.36 14.21
C TYR A 2 -1.89 -1.80 13.71
N LEU A 3 -2.46 -2.08 12.54
CA LEU A 3 -2.32 -3.35 11.83
C LEU A 3 -0.86 -3.59 11.47
N ARG A 4 -0.36 -4.78 11.79
CA ARG A 4 0.99 -5.19 11.39
C ARG A 4 1.06 -5.50 9.88
N PRO A 5 2.27 -5.54 9.29
CA PRO A 5 2.43 -5.80 7.84
C PRO A 5 1.73 -7.07 7.35
N ASP A 6 1.76 -8.16 8.13
CA ASP A 6 1.08 -9.42 7.80
C ASP A 6 -0.45 -9.29 7.81
N GLU A 7 -1.00 -8.44 8.68
CA GLU A 7 -2.44 -8.17 8.70
C GLU A 7 -2.87 -7.30 7.52
N VAL A 8 -2.05 -6.30 7.15
CA VAL A 8 -2.29 -5.47 5.95
C VAL A 8 -2.26 -6.34 4.69
N ALA A 9 -1.28 -7.23 4.57
CA ALA A 9 -1.16 -8.19 3.47
C ALA A 9 -2.44 -9.03 3.29
N ARG A 10 -2.97 -9.61 4.37
CA ARG A 10 -4.21 -10.39 4.33
C ARG A 10 -5.43 -9.58 3.88
N VAL A 11 -5.51 -8.30 4.26
CA VAL A 11 -6.60 -7.43 3.84
C VAL A 11 -6.48 -7.06 2.36
N LEU A 12 -5.26 -6.84 1.86
CA LEU A 12 -5.02 -6.62 0.43
C LEU A 12 -5.46 -7.83 -0.41
N GLU A 13 -5.09 -9.04 0.02
CA GLU A 13 -5.49 -10.28 -0.66
C GLU A 13 -7.01 -10.44 -0.68
N LYS A 14 -7.68 -10.18 0.44
CA LYS A 14 -9.15 -10.15 0.51
C LYS A 14 -9.76 -9.08 -0.40
N ALA A 15 -9.10 -7.95 -0.58
CA ALA A 15 -9.49 -6.87 -1.48
C ALA A 15 -9.14 -7.13 -2.96
N GLY A 16 -8.70 -8.35 -3.30
CA GLY A 16 -8.42 -8.78 -4.67
C GLY A 16 -7.06 -8.33 -5.19
N PHE A 17 -6.16 -7.84 -4.34
CA PHE A 17 -4.77 -7.65 -4.72
C PHE A 17 -4.04 -8.98 -4.72
N THR A 18 -3.22 -9.21 -5.73
CA THR A 18 -2.32 -10.36 -5.80
C THR A 18 -0.91 -9.92 -5.44
N MET A 19 -0.22 -10.74 -4.65
CA MET A 19 1.19 -10.54 -4.35
C MET A 19 2.01 -10.66 -5.65
N ASP A 20 2.80 -9.64 -5.95
CA ASP A 20 3.61 -9.55 -7.17
C ASP A 20 5.10 -9.73 -6.87
N VAL A 21 5.61 -9.06 -5.84
CA VAL A 21 7.02 -9.09 -5.45
C VAL A 21 7.17 -9.31 -3.95
N VAL A 22 8.14 -10.13 -3.56
CA VAL A 22 8.52 -10.32 -2.16
C VAL A 22 10.00 -10.00 -2.00
N THR A 23 10.28 -8.99 -1.18
CA THR A 23 11.66 -8.63 -0.81
C THR A 23 11.81 -8.62 0.70
N GLN A 24 13.04 -8.49 1.20
CA GLN A 24 13.29 -8.41 2.65
C GLN A 24 12.62 -7.20 3.32
N LYS A 25 12.42 -6.09 2.59
CA LYS A 25 11.85 -4.83 3.12
C LYS A 25 10.37 -4.61 2.78
N ALA A 26 9.87 -5.24 1.71
CA ALA A 26 8.53 -4.96 1.20
C ALA A 26 7.85 -6.16 0.55
N TYR A 27 6.52 -6.18 0.59
CA TYR A 27 5.69 -6.98 -0.32
C TYR A 27 5.04 -6.04 -1.33
N GLY A 28 5.23 -6.28 -2.62
CA GLY A 28 4.52 -5.59 -3.70
C GLY A 28 3.20 -6.31 -4.00
N TYR A 29 2.12 -5.54 -4.12
CA TYR A 29 0.78 -6.04 -4.39
C TYR A 29 0.18 -5.28 -5.58
N ARG A 30 -0.45 -6.02 -6.50
CA ARG A 30 -1.07 -5.48 -7.72
C ARG A 30 -2.55 -5.85 -7.80
N ARG A 31 -3.37 -4.92 -8.29
CA ARG A 31 -4.79 -5.16 -8.66
C ARG A 31 -5.12 -4.37 -9.93
N GLY A 32 -5.12 -5.05 -11.08
CA GLY A 32 -5.14 -4.36 -12.37
C GLY A 32 -3.92 -3.44 -12.49
N ASP A 33 -4.15 -2.18 -12.82
CA ASP A 33 -3.09 -1.16 -12.91
C ASP A 33 -2.69 -0.55 -11.55
N ASN A 34 -3.38 -0.92 -10.47
CA ASN A 34 -3.10 -0.37 -9.15
C ASN A 34 -1.97 -1.14 -8.47
N TYR A 35 -0.95 -0.42 -8.01
CA TYR A 35 0.18 -0.99 -7.28
C TYR A 35 0.33 -0.37 -5.89
N VAL A 36 0.56 -1.21 -4.88
CA VAL A 36 0.85 -0.79 -3.50
C VAL A 36 1.97 -1.63 -2.91
N TYR A 37 2.65 -1.09 -1.91
CA TYR A 37 3.61 -1.88 -1.13
C TYR A 37 3.14 -2.05 0.31
N VAL A 38 3.38 -3.22 0.87
CA VAL A 38 3.39 -3.46 2.31
C VAL A 38 4.81 -3.32 2.81
N ASN A 39 5.06 -2.36 3.69
CA ASN A 39 6.35 -2.14 4.32
C ASN A 39 6.57 -3.14 5.47
N ARG A 40 7.43 -4.13 5.26
CA ARG A 40 7.73 -5.18 6.24
C ARG A 40 8.48 -4.66 7.46
N GLU A 41 9.17 -3.53 7.33
CA GLU A 41 9.94 -2.92 8.42
C GLU A 41 9.04 -2.21 9.44
N ALA A 42 7.76 -1.95 9.10
CA ALA A 42 6.79 -1.29 9.96
C ALA A 42 6.28 -2.20 11.09
N ARG A 43 7.16 -2.62 12.01
CA ARG A 43 6.82 -3.52 13.13
C ARG A 43 5.65 -3.04 13.99
N MET A 44 5.45 -1.72 14.06
CA MET A 44 4.37 -1.06 14.81
C MET A 44 3.17 -0.66 13.94
N GLY A 45 3.15 -1.02 12.65
CA GLY A 45 1.99 -0.87 11.76
C GLY A 45 1.70 0.54 11.21
N ARG A 46 2.25 1.59 11.83
CA ARG A 46 1.94 3.00 11.47
C ARG A 46 2.27 3.37 10.01
N THR A 47 3.23 2.69 9.39
CA THR A 47 3.68 2.92 8.01
C THR A 47 3.59 1.66 7.16
N ALA A 48 2.70 0.73 7.52
CA ALA A 48 2.64 -0.61 6.92
C ALA A 48 2.11 -0.62 5.49
N LEU A 49 1.20 0.28 5.12
CA LEU A 49 0.69 0.41 3.75
C LEU A 49 1.37 1.59 3.06
N ILE A 50 1.89 1.39 1.86
CA ILE A 50 2.56 2.42 1.07
C ILE A 50 1.79 2.59 -0.24
N ILE A 51 1.29 3.80 -0.45
CA ILE A 51 0.46 4.17 -1.60
C ILE A 51 1.30 4.88 -2.66
N HIS A 52 0.98 4.60 -3.92
CA HIS A 52 1.65 5.21 -5.06
C HIS A 52 1.46 6.74 -5.05
N PRO A 53 2.53 7.56 -5.25
CA PRO A 53 2.45 9.02 -5.17
C PRO A 53 1.42 9.68 -6.08
N ALA A 54 1.14 9.10 -7.25
CA ALA A 54 0.10 9.60 -8.16
C ALA A 54 -1.32 9.61 -7.54
N LEU A 55 -1.53 8.89 -6.43
CA LEU A 55 -2.81 8.82 -5.72
C LEU A 55 -2.88 9.75 -4.50
N LYS A 56 -1.88 10.61 -4.27
CA LYS A 56 -1.73 11.46 -3.07
C LYS A 56 -3.01 12.18 -2.66
N GLU A 57 -3.58 12.92 -3.59
CA GLU A 57 -4.74 13.76 -3.30
C GLU A 57 -5.93 12.90 -2.85
N ARG A 58 -6.16 11.78 -3.55
CA ARG A 58 -7.26 10.86 -3.24
C ARG A 58 -7.03 10.09 -1.95
N SER A 59 -5.82 9.61 -1.70
CA SER A 59 -5.48 8.89 -0.46
C SER A 59 -5.62 9.80 0.76
N ASN A 60 -5.15 11.05 0.67
CA ASN A 60 -5.17 11.99 1.79
C ASN A 60 -6.60 12.44 2.15
N MET A 61 -7.52 12.48 1.19
CA MET A 61 -8.95 12.73 1.48
C MET A 61 -9.61 11.58 2.27
N LEU A 62 -9.06 10.36 2.20
CA LEU A 62 -9.64 9.17 2.84
C LEU A 62 -8.98 8.85 4.18
N ALA A 63 -7.68 9.08 4.32
CA ALA A 63 -6.94 8.88 5.56
C ALA A 63 -5.68 9.74 5.61
N GLU A 64 -5.40 10.30 6.78
CA GLU A 64 -4.17 11.04 7.03
C GLU A 64 -2.94 10.11 6.89
N PRO A 65 -1.92 10.50 6.09
CA PRO A 65 -0.69 9.74 6.01
C PRO A 65 0.13 9.83 7.31
N ALA A 66 1.00 8.85 7.53
CA ALA A 66 1.90 8.84 8.68
C ALA A 66 3.05 9.85 8.56
N SER A 67 3.44 10.16 7.32
CA SER A 67 4.40 11.20 6.91
C SER A 67 4.19 11.48 5.42
N ASP A 68 4.75 12.59 4.90
CA ASP A 68 4.57 12.96 3.48
C ASP A 68 5.14 11.93 2.51
N ILE A 69 6.32 11.39 2.83
CA ILE A 69 7.04 10.42 2.01
C ILE A 69 7.67 9.34 2.88
N LYS A 70 7.84 8.15 2.30
CA LYS A 70 8.77 7.13 2.74
C LYS A 70 9.56 6.66 1.52
N THR A 71 10.88 6.74 1.60
CA THR A 71 11.78 6.21 0.57
C THR A 71 12.13 4.75 0.83
N CYS A 72 12.34 3.99 -0.23
CA CYS A 72 12.86 2.63 -0.23
C CYS A 72 13.44 2.30 -1.60
N ASP A 73 14.59 1.62 -1.62
CA ASP A 73 15.20 1.04 -2.81
C ASP A 73 14.37 -0.11 -3.42
N HIS A 74 13.46 -0.72 -2.64
CA HIS A 74 12.67 -1.86 -3.10
C HIS A 74 11.27 -1.47 -3.64
N TYR A 75 10.93 -0.18 -3.70
CA TYR A 75 9.66 0.28 -4.27
C TYR A 75 9.76 0.52 -5.78
N GLU A 76 10.34 -0.43 -6.53
CA GLU A 76 10.72 -0.26 -7.94
C GLU A 76 9.56 0.13 -8.89
N GLN A 77 8.31 -0.17 -8.52
CA GLN A 77 7.11 0.21 -9.28
C GLN A 77 6.64 1.65 -9.01
N PHE A 78 7.24 2.34 -8.04
CA PHE A 78 6.93 3.73 -7.69
C PHE A 78 7.96 4.67 -8.35
N PRO A 79 7.70 5.99 -8.45
CA PRO A 79 8.67 6.91 -9.03
C PRO A 79 9.94 7.05 -8.16
N LEU A 80 11.06 7.36 -8.83
CA LEU A 80 12.32 7.70 -8.18
C LEU A 80 12.23 9.00 -7.39
N TYR A 81 12.88 9.03 -6.24
CA TYR A 81 13.02 10.22 -5.40
C TYR A 81 14.26 11.01 -5.80
N LEU A 82 14.08 12.06 -6.61
CA LEU A 82 15.17 12.82 -7.20
C LEU A 82 15.83 13.84 -6.26
N ALA A 83 15.24 14.09 -5.09
CA ALA A 83 15.73 15.08 -4.13
C ALA A 83 16.66 14.50 -3.05
N GLY A 84 17.04 13.22 -3.15
CA GLY A 84 17.95 12.55 -2.22
C GLY A 84 19.27 12.11 -2.88
N ASP A 85 20.25 11.75 -2.05
CA ASP A 85 21.58 11.31 -2.50
C ASP A 85 21.63 9.85 -2.98
N ALA A 86 20.57 9.07 -2.69
CA ALA A 86 20.47 7.65 -3.00
C ALA A 86 19.40 7.39 -4.07
N GLN A 87 19.66 6.42 -4.95
CA GLN A 87 18.69 5.91 -5.93
C GLN A 87 17.61 5.11 -5.20
N GLN A 88 16.61 5.82 -4.67
CA GLN A 88 15.48 5.24 -3.96
C GLN A 88 14.19 5.68 -4.62
N HIS A 89 13.17 4.86 -4.48
CA HIS A 89 11.80 5.16 -4.87
C HIS A 89 11.04 5.69 -3.66
N TYR A 90 9.94 6.39 -3.88
CA TYR A 90 9.13 6.94 -2.77
C TYR A 90 7.66 6.62 -2.90
N GLY A 91 7.01 6.46 -1.74
CA GLY A 91 5.57 6.32 -1.63
C GLY A 91 5.04 7.03 -0.41
N ILE A 92 3.71 7.01 -0.25
CA ILE A 92 3.02 7.70 0.83
C ILE A 92 2.64 6.66 1.90
N PRO A 93 3.21 6.73 3.11
CA PRO A 93 2.94 5.75 4.14
C PRO A 93 1.62 6.03 4.86
N HIS A 94 0.79 5.00 4.98
CA HIS A 94 -0.42 4.98 5.80
C HIS A 94 -0.37 3.83 6.81
N GLY A 95 -1.07 4.02 7.92
CA GLY A 95 -1.28 3.02 8.94
C GLY A 95 -2.72 3.04 9.42
N PHE A 96 -3.30 1.86 9.62
CA PHE A 96 -4.69 1.71 10.04
C PHE A 96 -4.78 0.98 11.38
N SER A 97 -5.72 1.38 12.23
CA SER A 97 -5.93 0.77 13.55
C SER A 97 -6.88 -0.42 13.53
N SER A 98 -7.58 -0.67 12.41
CA SER A 98 -8.49 -1.79 12.24
C SER A 98 -8.58 -2.25 10.78
N ARG A 99 -8.93 -3.53 10.58
CA ARG A 99 -9.13 -4.11 9.23
C ARG A 99 -10.26 -3.40 8.48
N MET A 100 -11.35 -3.07 9.17
CA MET A 100 -12.48 -2.37 8.58
C MET A 100 -12.09 -0.98 8.05
N ALA A 101 -11.25 -0.23 8.76
CA ALA A 101 -10.77 1.07 8.28
C ALA A 101 -9.91 0.93 7.02
N LEU A 102 -9.03 -0.09 6.99
CA LEU A 102 -8.23 -0.39 5.81
C LEU A 102 -9.11 -0.84 4.63
N GLU A 103 -10.09 -1.71 4.84
CA GLU A 103 -11.03 -2.16 3.80
C GLU A 103 -11.80 -0.98 3.20
N ARG A 104 -12.34 -0.08 4.03
CA ARG A 104 -13.02 1.14 3.57
C ARG A 104 -12.10 2.06 2.77
N PHE A 105 -10.86 2.21 3.23
CA PHE A 105 -9.85 3.00 2.54
C PHE A 105 -9.55 2.42 1.15
N LEU A 106 -9.31 1.11 1.05
CA LEU A 106 -9.04 0.43 -0.21
C LEU A 106 -10.24 0.53 -1.18
N ASN A 107 -11.46 0.35 -0.68
CA ASN A 107 -12.67 0.47 -1.48
C ASN A 107 -12.88 1.91 -1.98
N GLY A 108 -12.65 2.92 -1.14
CA GLY A 108 -12.76 4.32 -1.53
C GLY A 108 -11.68 4.76 -2.54
N LEU A 109 -10.47 4.22 -2.41
CA LEU A 109 -9.33 4.60 -3.24
C LEU A 109 -9.35 3.90 -4.61
N PHE A 110 -9.64 2.59 -4.61
CA PHE A 110 -9.47 1.72 -5.77
C PHE A 110 -10.78 1.11 -6.29
N GLY A 111 -11.91 1.33 -5.62
CA GLY A 111 -13.18 0.66 -5.89
C GLY A 111 -13.31 -0.70 -5.17
N GLU A 112 -14.53 -1.24 -5.17
CA GLU A 112 -14.79 -2.58 -4.64
C GLU A 112 -14.13 -3.66 -5.50
N ALA A 113 -13.72 -4.76 -4.89
CA ALA A 113 -13.25 -5.92 -5.64
C ALA A 113 -14.44 -6.51 -6.42
N GLN A 114 -14.33 -6.55 -7.75
CA GLN A 114 -15.34 -7.22 -8.57
C GLN A 114 -15.35 -8.71 -8.21
N PRO A 115 -16.50 -9.32 -7.86
CA PRO A 115 -16.55 -10.77 -7.73
C PRO A 115 -16.17 -11.37 -9.08
N ALA A 116 -15.27 -12.36 -9.06
CA ALA A 116 -14.93 -13.10 -10.27
C ALA A 116 -16.24 -13.63 -10.86
N MET A 117 -16.59 -13.15 -12.05
CA MET A 117 -17.74 -13.69 -12.76
C MET A 117 -17.43 -15.16 -13.01
N SER A 118 -18.17 -16.05 -12.35
CA SER A 118 -18.19 -17.47 -12.70
C SER A 118 -18.63 -17.56 -14.15
N THR A 119 -17.69 -17.77 -15.07
CA THR A 119 -18.00 -18.26 -16.41
C THR A 119 -18.66 -19.62 -16.25
N ASN A 120 -19.97 -19.66 -16.49
CA ASN A 120 -20.73 -20.89 -16.73
C ASN A 120 -20.21 -21.61 -17.99
#